data_AF-A0A0R3M9K7-F1
#
_entry.id   AF-A0A0R3M9K7-F1
#
_cell.length_a   1.000
_cell.length_b   1.000
_cell.length_c   1.000
_cell.angle_alpha   90.00
_cell.angle_beta   90.00
_cell.angle_gamma   90.00
#
_symmetry.space_group_name_H-M   'P 1'
#
loop_
_entity.id
_entity.type
_entity.pdbx_description
1 polymer ?
#
loop_
_entity_poly.entity_id
_entity_poly.type
_entity_poly.pdbx_seq_one_letter_code
_entity_poly.pdbx_strand_id
1 'polypeptide(L)' 'MGSLPDDLYDYLQPAVRRKGRPARKDRSGWTVTDDWPEEVPIAEAEIEVFEAWFGDLFDDLFSTRH' A
#
# COMPACT_ATOMS: atom_id res chain seq x y z
N MET A 1 22.75 -2.31 -13.60
CA MET A 1 21.35 -1.86 -13.71
C MET A 1 20.49 -3.11 -13.64
N GLY A 2 19.86 -3.38 -12.50
CA GLY A 2 19.13 -4.64 -12.28
C GLY A 2 17.83 -4.64 -13.11
N SER A 3 17.59 -5.69 -13.88
CA SER A 3 16.30 -5.91 -14.51
C SER A 3 15.25 -6.11 -13.43
N LEU A 4 14.07 -5.53 -13.62
CA LEU A 4 12.93 -5.84 -12.77
C LEU A 4 12.66 -7.36 -12.85
N PRO A 5 12.24 -7.99 -11.75
CA PRO A 5 11.82 -9.38 -11.77
C PRO A 5 10.76 -9.59 -12.86
N ASP A 6 10.92 -10.64 -13.68
CA ASP A 6 9.99 -10.94 -14.77
C ASP A 6 8.55 -11.18 -14.28
N ASP A 7 8.40 -11.52 -12.99
CA ASP A 7 7.13 -11.79 -12.30
C ASP A 7 6.50 -10.55 -11.64
N LEU A 8 7.10 -9.35 -11.81
CA LEU A 8 6.61 -8.14 -11.14
C LEU A 8 5.13 -7.87 -11.43
N TYR A 9 4.64 -8.20 -12.63
CA TYR A 9 3.25 -7.95 -13.03
C TYR A 9 2.35 -9.19 -12.95
N ASP A 10 2.82 -10.30 -12.38
CA ASP A 10 2.02 -11.55 -12.31
C ASP A 10 0.76 -11.40 -11.44
N TYR A 11 0.70 -10.40 -10.55
CA TYR A 11 -0.49 -10.11 -9.75
C TYR A 11 -1.67 -9.57 -10.57
N LEU A 12 -1.43 -9.03 -11.77
CA LEU A 12 -2.49 -8.60 -12.69
C LEU A 12 -3.16 -9.80 -13.37
N GLN A 13 -2.47 -10.95 -13.42
CA GLN A 13 -3.03 -12.14 -14.02
C GLN A 13 -3.98 -12.83 -13.03
N PRO A 14 -5.20 -13.21 -13.46
CA PRO A 14 -6.08 -13.97 -12.62
C PRO A 14 -5.43 -15.31 -12.25
N ALA A 15 -5.30 -15.57 -10.94
CA ALA A 15 -4.62 -16.76 -10.45
C ALA A 15 -5.24 -18.05 -11.04
N VAL A 16 -4.39 -18.88 -11.66
CA VAL A 16 -4.80 -20.19 -12.19
C VAL A 16 -5.34 -21.06 -11.05
N ARG A 17 -6.58 -21.55 -11.20
CA ARG A 17 -7.19 -22.44 -10.22
C ARG A 17 -6.44 -23.78 -10.21
N ARG A 18 -5.73 -24.06 -9.11
CA ARG A 18 -5.12 -25.39 -8.88
C ARG A 18 -6.22 -26.45 -8.74
N LYS A 19 -6.08 -27.56 -9.47
CA LYS A 19 -6.98 -28.72 -9.39
C LYS A 19 -6.99 -29.24 -7.94
N GLY A 20 -8.17 -29.33 -7.33
CA GLY A 20 -8.33 -29.73 -5.93
C GLY A 20 -8.44 -28.58 -4.91
N ARG A 21 -8.35 -27.30 -5.32
CA ARG A 21 -8.64 -26.18 -4.41
C ARG A 21 -10.15 -26.19 -4.07
N PRO A 22 -10.53 -26.16 -2.78
CA PRO A 22 -11.93 -25.99 -2.39
C PRO A 22 -12.53 -24.75 -3.03
N ALA A 23 -13.84 -24.80 -3.32
CA ALA A 23 -14.56 -23.62 -3.79
C ALA A 23 -14.31 -22.44 -2.83
N ARG A 24 -14.13 -21.24 -3.39
CA ARG A 24 -13.93 -20.02 -2.60
C ARG A 24 -15.13 -19.91 -1.66
N LYS A 25 -14.88 -19.82 -0.34
CA LYS A 25 -15.93 -19.61 0.65
C LYS A 25 -16.76 -18.41 0.21
N ASP A 26 -18.08 -18.55 0.27
CA ASP A 26 -18.99 -17.45 0.02
C ASP A 26 -18.68 -16.33 1.02
N ARG A 27 -18.35 -15.15 0.50
CA ARG A 27 -18.02 -13.94 1.27
C ARG A 27 -19.18 -12.94 1.25
N SER A 28 -20.36 -13.35 0.77
CA SER A 28 -21.55 -12.49 0.66
C SER A 28 -21.96 -11.79 1.96
N GLY A 29 -21.53 -12.30 3.13
CA GLY A 29 -21.76 -11.68 4.44
C GLY A 29 -20.56 -10.97 5.07
N TRP A 30 -19.44 -10.80 4.37
CA TRP A 30 -18.28 -10.06 4.91
C TRP A 30 -18.46 -8.57 4.67
N THR A 31 -18.62 -7.81 5.75
CA THR A 31 -18.57 -6.35 5.71
C THR A 31 -17.12 -5.92 5.90
N VAL A 32 -16.56 -5.21 4.92
CA VAL A 32 -15.31 -4.49 5.09
C VAL A 32 -15.69 -3.11 5.62
N THR A 33 -15.39 -2.84 6.89
CA THR A 33 -15.51 -1.52 7.48
C THR A 33 -14.12 -0.90 7.57
N ASP A 34 -14.04 0.39 7.25
CA ASP A 34 -12.87 1.18 7.58
C ASP A 34 -13.09 1.72 8.99
N ASP A 35 -12.44 1.07 9.96
CA ASP A 35 -12.57 1.40 11.38
C ASP A 35 -11.55 2.47 11.82
N TRP A 36 -11.00 3.23 10.87
CA TRP A 36 -10.06 4.31 11.16
C TRP A 36 -10.76 5.49 11.83
N PRO A 37 -10.08 6.16 12.77
CA PRO A 37 -10.57 7.41 13.33
C PRO A 37 -10.62 8.50 12.26
N GLU A 38 -11.45 9.52 12.48
CA GLU A 38 -11.52 10.70 11.60
C GLU A 38 -10.14 11.38 11.47
N GLU A 39 -9.36 11.37 12.55
CA GLU A 39 -7.97 11.80 12.58
C GLU A 39 -7.11 10.66 13.14
N VAL A 40 -6.15 10.19 12.34
CA VAL A 40 -5.15 9.22 12.79
C VAL A 40 -4.12 9.96 13.65
N PRO A 41 -3.97 9.63 14.94
CA PRO A 41 -2.98 10.29 15.78
C PRO A 41 -1.58 9.89 15.31
N ILE A 42 -0.76 10.89 15.04
CA ILE A 42 0.66 10.73 14.68
C ILE A 42 1.49 11.39 15.78
N ALA A 43 2.47 10.68 16.32
CA ALA A 43 3.38 11.20 17.33
C ALA A 43 4.51 12.04 16.72
N GLU A 44 5.06 12.99 17.48
CA GLU A 44 6.16 13.85 17.03
C GLU A 44 7.38 13.03 16.55
N ALA A 45 7.72 11.96 17.28
CA ALA A 45 8.81 11.07 16.91
C ALA A 45 8.56 10.33 15.57
N GLU A 46 7.29 10.11 15.20
CA GLU A 46 6.96 9.56 13.89
C GLU A 46 7.20 10.62 12.81
N ILE A 47 6.75 11.86 13.04
CA ILE A 47 6.97 13.00 12.12
C ILE A 47 8.47 13.20 11.85
N GLU A 48 9.31 13.18 12.88
CA GLU A 48 10.77 13.30 12.74
C GLU A 48 11.38 12.21 11.84
N VAL A 49 10.88 10.97 11.95
CA VAL A 49 11.32 9.86 11.10
C VAL A 49 10.89 10.06 9.64
N PHE A 50 9.68 10.59 9.42
CA PHE A 50 9.22 10.95 8.08
C PHE A 50 10.08 12.07 7.48
N GLU A 51 10.36 13.13 8.24
CA GLU A 51 11.17 14.25 7.77
C GLU A 51 12.63 13.85 7.50
N ALA A 52 13.21 12.97 8.32
CA ALA A 52 14.58 12.50 8.12
C ALA A 52 14.78 11.69 6.83
N TRP A 53 13.72 11.04 6.31
CA TRP A 53 13.79 10.22 5.09
C TRP A 53 13.17 10.88 3.87
N PHE A 54 12.17 11.74 4.06
CA PHE A 54 11.41 12.37 2.99
C PHE A 54 11.54 13.88 2.93
N GLY A 55 12.34 14.51 3.81
CA GLY A 55 12.52 15.97 3.86
C GLY A 55 12.90 16.55 2.50
N ASP A 56 13.97 16.05 1.89
CA ASP A 56 14.43 16.50 0.57
C ASP A 56 13.36 16.31 -0.53
N LEU A 57 12.58 15.22 -0.45
CA LEU A 57 11.50 14.96 -1.40
C LEU A 57 10.33 15.93 -1.22
N PHE A 58 9.99 16.26 0.02
CA PHE A 58 8.94 17.23 0.31
C PHE A 58 9.36 18.64 -0.07
N ASP A 59 10.61 19.01 0.18
CA ASP A 59 11.18 20.28 -0.26
C ASP A 59 11.08 20.40 -1.79
N ASP A 60 11.46 19.38 -2.54
CA ASP A 60 11.34 19.37 -4.00
C ASP A 60 9.87 19.44 -4.48
N LEU A 61 8.97 18.68 -3.84
CA LEU A 61 7.55 18.61 -4.21
C LEU A 61 6.81 19.93 -3.93
N PHE A 62 7.17 20.64 -2.86
CA PHE A 62 6.48 21.84 -2.39
C PHE A 62 7.20 23.14 -2.74
N SER A 63 8.46 23.10 -3.20
CA SER A 63 9.21 24.29 -3.63
C SER A 63 8.63 25.01 -4.86
N THR A 64 7.76 24.36 -5.64
CA THR A 64 7.14 24.99 -6.83
C THR A 64 5.84 25.75 -6.52
N ARG A 65 5.42 25.81 -5.24
CA ARG A 65 4.19 26.50 -4.83
C ARG A 65 4.44 27.64 -3.84
N HIS A 66 5.38 28.51 -4.18
CA HIS A 66 5.59 29.79 -3.51
C HIS A 66 5.77 30.95 -4.50
#